data_AF-A0A661PYL5-F1
#
_entry.id   AF-A0A661PYL5-F1
#
_cell.length_a   1.000
_cell.length_b   1.000
_cell.length_c   1.000
_cell.angle_alpha   90.00
_cell.angle_beta   90.00
_cell.angle_gamma   90.00
#
_symmetry.space_group_name_H-M   'P 1'
#
loop_
_entity.id
_entity.type
_entity.pdbx_description
1 polymer ?
#
loop_
_entity_poly.entity_id
_entity_poly.type
_entity_poly.pdbx_seq_one_letter_code
_entity_poly.pdbx_strand_id
1 'polypeptide(L)' 'GIFFGYVGLVEGIVKRMKKELAETPKVIATGGLAAPISAATHCIDQVEPFLTLEGLQILYERNRN' A
#
# COMPACT_ATOMS: atom_id res chain seq x y z
N GLY A 1 9.52 -4.17 19.95
CA GLY A 1 10.55 -3.86 18.94
C GLY A 1 9.94 -3.04 17.82
N ILE A 2 10.69 -2.11 17.23
CA ILE A 2 10.17 -1.10 16.28
C ILE A 2 9.54 -1.76 15.04
N PHE A 3 10.20 -2.77 14.45
CA PHE A 3 9.72 -3.44 13.23
C PHE A 3 8.32 -4.08 13.41
N PHE A 4 8.17 -4.99 14.38
CA PHE A 4 6.89 -5.65 14.63
C PHE A 4 5.81 -4.69 15.16
N GLY A 5 6.21 -3.60 15.83
CA GLY A 5 5.29 -2.53 16.19
C GLY A 5 4.69 -1.84 14.96
N TYR A 6 5.49 -1.61 13.93
CA TYR A 6 5.03 -1.03 12.66
C TYR A 6 4.15 -1.99 11.86
N VAL A 7 4.51 -3.29 11.83
CA VAL A 7 3.66 -4.34 11.22
C VAL A 7 2.28 -4.35 11.87
N GLY A 8 2.20 -4.37 13.20
CA GLY A 8 0.92 -4.34 13.91
C GLY A 8 0.13 -3.05 13.70
N LEU A 9 0.81 -1.91 13.52
CA LEU A 9 0.17 -0.65 13.16
C LEU A 9 -0.48 -0.72 11.78
N VAL A 10 0.24 -1.23 10.77
CA VAL A 10 -0.29 -1.38 9.40
C VAL A 10 -1.49 -2.32 9.40
N GLU A 11 -1.38 -3.50 10.02
CA GLU A 11 -2.47 -4.48 10.12
C GLU A 11 -3.70 -3.89 10.82
N GLY A 12 -3.48 -3.17 11.92
CA GLY A 12 -4.55 -2.55 12.68
C GLY A 12 -5.31 -1.48 11.91
N ILE A 13 -4.61 -0.64 11.15
CA ILE A 13 -5.24 0.43 10.35
C ILE A 13 -5.95 -0.18 9.14
N VAL A 14 -5.29 -1.05 8.37
CA VAL A 14 -5.89 -1.70 7.19
C VAL A 14 -7.16 -2.45 7.58
N LYS A 15 -7.14 -3.22 8.68
CA LYS A 15 -8.33 -3.94 9.17
C LYS A 15 -9.49 -3.01 9.53
N ARG A 16 -9.23 -1.83 10.10
CA ARG A 16 -10.27 -0.85 10.44
C ARG A 16 -10.86 -0.23 9.17
N MET A 17 -10.01 0.17 8.22
CA MET A 17 -10.46 0.69 6.93
C MET A 17 -11.31 -0.33 6.15
N LYS A 18 -10.88 -1.60 6.09
CA LYS A 18 -11.64 -2.67 5.42
C LYS A 18 -13.04 -2.88 6.02
N LYS A 19 -13.25 -2.61 7.31
CA LYS A 19 -14.56 -2.74 7.97
C LYS A 19 -15.55 -1.64 7.61
N GLU A 20 -15.06 -0.48 7.13
CA GLU A 20 -15.91 0.67 6.76
C GLU A 20 -16.39 0.60 5.30
N LEU A 21 -15.79 -0.29 4.50
CA LEU A 21 -16.10 -0.45 3.08
C LEU A 21 -17.13 -1.57 2.87
N ALA A 22 -18.01 -1.38 1.89
CA ALA A 22 -19.02 -2.38 1.51
C ALA A 22 -18.40 -3.64 0.87
N GLU A 23 -17.25 -3.48 0.22
CA GLU A 23 -16.52 -4.55 -0.45
C GLU A 23 -15.12 -4.72 0.15
N THR A 24 -14.48 -5.87 -0.12
CA THR A 24 -13.10 -6.11 0.32
C THR A 24 -12.14 -5.44 -0.67
N PRO A 25 -11.44 -4.35 -0.31
CA PRO A 25 -10.50 -3.71 -1.20
C PRO A 25 -9.22 -4.53 -1.33
N LYS A 26 -8.58 -4.40 -2.51
CA LYS A 26 -7.19 -4.80 -2.71
C LYS A 26 -6.26 -3.78 -2.06
N VAL A 27 -5.29 -4.26 -1.29
CA VAL A 27 -4.31 -3.44 -0.56
C VAL A 27 -2.99 -3.45 -1.32
N ILE A 28 -2.61 -2.29 -1.86
CA ILE A 28 -1.36 -2.09 -2.59
C ILE A 28 -0.43 -1.23 -1.74
N ALA A 29 0.82 -1.66 -1.56
CA ALA A 29 1.85 -0.92 -0.83
C ALA A 29 2.96 -0.44 -1.77
N THR A 30 3.55 0.72 -1.49
CA THR A 30 4.72 1.26 -2.21
C THR A 30 5.71 1.91 -1.23
N GLY A 31 6.87 2.32 -1.72
CA GLY A 31 7.96 2.91 -0.93
C GLY A 31 8.99 1.88 -0.45
N GLY A 32 10.16 2.36 -0.02
CA GLY A 32 11.34 1.52 0.22
C GLY A 32 11.20 0.46 1.32
N LEU A 33 10.25 0.63 2.24
CA LEU A 33 9.98 -0.32 3.33
C LEU A 33 8.79 -1.25 3.05
N ALA A 34 8.11 -1.11 1.90
CA ALA A 34 6.92 -1.90 1.59
C ALA A 34 7.23 -3.41 1.46
N ALA A 35 8.34 -3.75 0.80
CA ALA A 35 8.77 -5.15 0.63
C ALA A 35 9.01 -5.88 1.96
N PRO A 36 9.86 -5.38 2.89
CA PRO A 36 10.09 -6.07 4.15
C PRO A 36 8.85 -6.08 5.06
N ILE A 37 7.99 -5.05 5.01
CA ILE A 37 6.72 -5.06 5.75
C ILE A 37 5.78 -6.12 5.17
N SER A 38 5.62 -6.19 3.84
CA SER A 38 4.76 -7.16 3.16
C SER A 38 5.20 -8.60 3.40
N ALA A 39 6.50 -8.86 3.59
CA ALA A 39 6.99 -10.18 3.95
C ALA A 39 6.58 -10.62 5.37
N ALA A 40 6.18 -9.68 6.23
CA ALA A 40 5.84 -9.92 7.64
C ALA A 40 4.33 -9.86 7.93
N THR A 41 3.46 -9.66 6.92
CA THR A 41 2.00 -9.58 7.11
C THR A 41 1.25 -10.04 5.86
N HIS A 42 0.01 -10.51 6.06
CA HIS A 42 -0.91 -10.88 4.98
C HIS A 42 -1.91 -9.77 4.63
N CYS A 43 -1.82 -8.59 5.25
CA CYS A 43 -2.77 -7.51 4.98
C CYS A 43 -2.47 -6.71 3.69
N ILE A 44 -1.32 -6.95 3.06
CA ILE A 44 -0.89 -6.34 1.78
C ILE A 44 -1.00 -7.40 0.69
N ASP A 45 -1.72 -7.09 -0.38
CA ASP A 45 -1.96 -8.01 -1.49
C ASP A 45 -0.90 -7.88 -2.60
N GLN A 46 -0.33 -6.68 -2.77
CA GLN A 46 0.68 -6.40 -3.79
C GLN A 46 1.60 -5.26 -3.36
N VAL A 47 2.88 -5.38 -3.69
CA VAL A 47 3.86 -4.29 -3.57
C VAL A 47 4.11 -3.73 -4.97
N GLU A 48 3.91 -2.42 -5.15
CA GLU A 48 4.20 -1.71 -6.40
C GLU A 48 5.27 -0.64 -6.19
N PRO A 49 6.56 -0.93 -6.47
CA PRO A 49 7.66 0.00 -6.22
C PRO A 49 7.59 1.30 -7.03
N PHE A 50 6.95 1.28 -8.20
CA PHE A 50 6.90 2.41 -9.13
C PHE A 50 5.55 3.13 -9.16
N LEU A 51 4.64 2.80 -8.24
CA LEU A 51 3.26 3.32 -8.22
C LEU A 51 3.19 4.85 -8.41
N THR A 52 4.06 5.59 -7.73
CA THR A 52 4.12 7.06 -7.86
C THR A 52 4.63 7.51 -9.22
N LEU A 53 5.66 6.85 -9.76
CA LEU A 53 6.26 7.21 -11.06
C LEU A 53 5.30 6.92 -12.21
N GLU A 54 4.60 5.78 -12.17
CA GLU A 54 3.54 5.44 -13.13
C GLU A 54 2.41 6.47 -13.07
N GLY A 55 2.00 6.87 -11.86
CA GLY A 55 1.02 7.94 -11.68
C GLY A 55 1.46 9.27 -12.30
N LEU A 56 2.73 9.66 -12.09
CA LEU A 56 3.30 10.87 -12.71
C LEU A 56 3.34 10.79 -14.23
N GLN A 57 3.69 9.63 -14.79
CA GLN A 57 3.68 9.41 -16.24
C GLN A 57 2.26 9.55 -16.81
N ILE A 58 1.26 8.93 -16.17
CA ILE A 58 -0.14 9.05 -16.57
C ILE A 58 -0.59 10.51 -16.52
N LEU A 59 -0.23 11.25 -15.48
CA LEU A 59 -0.57 12.66 -15.36
C LEU A 59 0.11 13.50 -16.44
N TYR A 60 1.39 13.25 -16.74
CA TYR A 60 2.10 13.95 -17.81
C TYR A 60 1.40 13.77 -19.16
N GLU A 61 1.10 12.53 -19.55
CA GLU A 61 0.44 12.24 -20.85
C GLU A 61 -0.96 12.86 -20.93
N ARG A 62 -1.70 12.94 -19.82
CA ARG A 62 -3.01 13.60 -19.77
C ARG A 62 -2.96 15.11 -19.97
N ASN A 63 -1.84 15.75 -19.63
CA ASN A 63 -1.69 17.21 -19.67
C ASN A 63 -0.84 17.70 -20.86
N ARG A 64 -0.47 16.82 -21.79
CA ARG A 64 0.44 17.13 -22.91
C ARG A 64 -0.26 17.76 -24.12
N ASN A 65 -1.43 18.38 -23.91
CA ASN A 65 -2.15 19.19 -24.91
C ASN A 65 -1.67 20.64 -24.84
#